data_AF-A0A966F756-F1
#
_entry.id   AF-A0A966F756-F1
#
_cell.length_a   1.000
_cell.length_b   1.000
_cell.length_c   1.000
_cell.angle_alpha   90.00
_cell.angle_beta   90.00
_cell.angle_gamma   90.00
#
_symmetry.space_group_name_H-M   'P 1'
#
loop_
_entity.id
_entity.type
_entity.pdbx_description
1 polymer ?
#
loop_
_entity_poly.entity_id
_entity_poly.type
_entity_poly.pdbx_seq_one_letter_code
_entity_poly.pdbx_strand_id
1 'polypeptide(L)' 'TYIGWLGPDRSPVAVFRDGEDVVAAPLGATLKGSFVIKRVGGTTVTVGYIGYPESVTNDIQLVR' A
#
# COMPACT_ATOMS: atom_id res chain seq x y z
N THR A 1 0.63 -2.91 8.52
CA THR A 1 2.01 -2.40 8.38
C THR A 1 2.57 -2.77 7.01
N TYR A 2 3.21 -1.82 6.32
CA TYR A 2 3.93 -2.13 5.08
C TYR A 2 5.21 -2.90 5.43
N ILE A 3 5.44 -4.06 4.80
CA ILE A 3 6.62 -4.89 5.07
C ILE A 3 7.59 -4.93 3.89
N GLY A 4 7.18 -4.47 2.71
CA GLY A 4 8.01 -4.42 1.52
C GLY A 4 7.21 -4.62 0.25
N TRP A 5 7.90 -4.82 -0.86
CA TRP A 5 7.29 -5.01 -2.16
C TRP A 5 7.94 -6.21 -2.88
N LEU A 6 7.19 -6.76 -3.82
CA LEU A 6 7.58 -7.88 -4.66
C LEU A 6 7.35 -7.52 -6.13
N GLY A 7 8.08 -8.18 -7.03
CA GLY A 7 7.91 -8.04 -8.47
C GLY A 7 8.89 -7.05 -9.11
N PRO A 8 8.82 -6.87 -10.43
CA PRO A 8 9.71 -5.96 -11.17
C PRO A 8 9.27 -4.50 -11.01
N ASP A 9 10.18 -3.54 -11.20
CA ASP A 9 9.92 -2.09 -11.04
C ASP A 9 8.73 -1.57 -11.87
N ARG A 10 8.45 -2.23 -12.99
CA ARG A 10 7.33 -1.90 -13.89
C ARG A 10 5.96 -2.41 -13.40
N SER A 11 5.95 -3.36 -12.46
CA SER A 11 4.73 -3.93 -11.90
C SER A 11 4.96 -4.35 -10.42
N PRO A 12 5.26 -3.37 -9.54
CA PRO A 12 5.51 -3.65 -8.15
C PRO A 12 4.21 -4.01 -7.43
N VAL A 13 4.30 -4.99 -6.53
CA VAL A 13 3.22 -5.45 -5.65
C VAL A 13 3.61 -5.11 -4.23
N ALA A 14 2.84 -4.25 -3.57
CA ALA A 14 3.08 -3.92 -2.18
C ALA A 14 2.58 -5.05 -1.27
N VAL A 15 3.33 -5.33 -0.21
CA VAL A 15 2.99 -6.36 0.77
C VAL A 15 2.76 -5.70 2.11
N PHE A 16 1.62 -6.02 2.71
CA PHE A 16 1.20 -5.53 4.01
C PHE A 16 1.02 -6.70 4.96
N ARG A 17 1.40 -6.50 6.22
CA ARG A 17 1.02 -7.36 7.33
C ARG A 17 -0.15 -6.72 8.08
N ASP A 18 -1.22 -7.47 8.28
CA ASP A 18 -2.39 -7.10 9.05
C ASP A 18 -2.61 -8.14 10.15
N GLY A 19 -2.05 -7.90 11.34
CA GLY A 19 -2.00 -8.93 12.38
C GLY A 19 -1.17 -10.14 11.96
N GLU A 20 -1.80 -11.31 11.89
CA GLU A 20 -1.19 -12.56 11.41
C GLU A 20 -1.30 -12.73 9.89
N ASP A 21 -2.14 -11.93 9.23
CA ASP A 21 -2.37 -12.04 7.79
C ASP A 21 -1.34 -11.24 6.98
N VAL A 22 -0.94 -11.81 5.85
CA VAL A 22 -0.09 -11.15 4.86
C VAL A 22 -0.89 -10.92 3.59
N VAL A 23 -1.05 -9.65 3.22
CA VAL A 23 -1.84 -9.21 2.08
C VAL A 23 -0.93 -8.63 1.01
N ALA A 24 -0.98 -9.18 -0.19
CA ALA A 24 -0.32 -8.65 -1.37
C ALA A 24 -1.30 -7.80 -2.19
N ALA A 25 -0.95 -6.54 -2.42
CA ALA A 25 -1.77 -5.57 -3.12
C ALA A 25 -0.99 -4.96 -4.30
N PRO A 26 -1.37 -5.25 -5.55
CA PRO A 26 -0.76 -4.60 -6.72
C PRO A 26 -1.15 -3.12 -6.80
N LEU A 27 -0.45 -2.37 -7.65
CA LEU A 27 -0.82 -1.00 -8.00
C LEU A 27 -2.30 -0.89 -8.41
N GLY A 28 -3.01 0.07 -7.83
CA GLY A 28 -4.45 0.27 -8.05
C GLY A 28 -5.37 -0.64 -7.24
N ALA A 29 -4.84 -1.62 -6.50
CA ALA A 29 -5.67 -2.46 -5.64
C ALA A 29 -6.18 -1.71 -4.40
N THR A 30 -7.38 -2.07 -3.96
CA THR A 30 -8.02 -1.52 -2.76
C THR A 30 -7.79 -2.44 -1.56
N LEU A 31 -7.14 -1.93 -0.53
CA LEU A 31 -7.02 -2.53 0.80
C LEU A 31 -8.20 -2.11 1.67
N LYS A 32 -8.75 -3.08 2.40
CA LYS A 32 -9.85 -2.89 3.38
C LYS A 32 -11.04 -2.08 2.83
N GLY A 33 -11.29 -2.15 1.52
CA GLY A 33 -12.40 -1.45 0.86
C GLY A 33 -12.26 0.07 0.74
N SER A 34 -11.23 0.69 1.32
CA SER A 34 -11.12 2.16 1.35
C SER A 34 -9.72 2.71 1.07
N PHE A 35 -8.68 1.88 0.89
CA PHE A 35 -7.32 2.37 0.65
C PHE A 35 -6.78 1.87 -0.69
N VAL A 36 -6.62 2.74 -1.68
CA VAL A 36 -6.03 2.39 -2.98
C VAL A 36 -4.52 2.60 -2.99
N ILE A 37 -3.78 1.60 -3.47
CA ILE A 37 -2.34 1.71 -3.72
C ILE A 37 -2.12 2.64 -4.91
N LYS A 38 -1.58 3.84 -4.66
CA LYS A 38 -1.26 4.82 -5.72
C LYS A 38 0.17 4.70 -6.24
N ARG A 39 1.12 4.35 -5.37
CA ARG A 39 2.53 4.17 -5.74
C ARG A 39 3.19 3.17 -4.81
N VAL A 40 4.00 2.28 -5.37
CA VAL A 40 4.86 1.36 -4.61
C VAL A 40 6.30 1.72 -4.93
N GLY A 41 7.04 2.16 -3.91
CA GLY A 41 8.47 2.43 -3.98
C GLY A 41 9.26 1.48 -3.10
N GLY A 42 10.58 1.47 -3.29
CA GLY A 42 11.49 0.54 -2.61
C GLY A 42 11.35 0.53 -1.09
N THR A 43 11.21 1.71 -0.49
CA THR A 43 11.15 1.94 0.95
C THR A 43 9.84 2.56 1.43
N THR A 44 8.95 2.94 0.51
CA THR A 44 7.73 3.70 0.83
C THR A 44 6.60 3.31 -0.09
N VAL A 45 5.39 3.21 0.45
CA VAL A 45 4.16 2.99 -0.33
C VAL A 45 3.21 4.15 -0.11
N THR A 46 2.71 4.73 -1.20
CA THR A 46 1.73 5.81 -1.16
C THR A 46 0.35 5.19 -1.31
N VAL A 47 -0.49 5.37 -0.29
CA VAL A 47 -1.84 4.86 -0.25
C VAL A 47 -2.81 6.05 -0.25
N GLY A 48 -3.74 6.06 -1.20
CA GLY A 48 -4.82 7.03 -1.25
C GLY A 48 -6.05 6.46 -0.57
N TYR A 49 -6.70 7.25 0.28
CA TYR A 49 -8.00 6.88 0.83
C TYR A 49 -9.12 7.18 -0.19
N ILE A 50 -10.00 6.21 -0.42
CA ILE A 50 -11.26 6.34 -1.14
C ILE A 50 -12.36 6.41 -0.09
N GLY A 51 -12.76 7.64 0.24
CA GLY A 51 -13.82 7.94 1.20
C GLY A 51 -13.88 9.42 1.52
N TYR A 52 -14.83 9.85 2.36
CA TYR A 52 -14.99 11.24 2.78
C TYR A 52 -14.22 11.49 4.09
N PRO A 53 -13.39 12.54 4.22
CA PRO A 53 -13.12 13.59 3.23
C PRO A 53 -12.17 13.12 2.11
N GLU A 54 -12.40 13.63 0.90
CA GLU A 54 -11.97 13.08 -0.39
C GLU A 54 -10.45 13.07 -0.68
N SER A 55 -9.58 13.47 0.25
CA SER A 55 -8.14 13.61 -0.04
C SER A 55 -7.28 13.54 1.21
N VAL A 56 -7.28 12.38 1.88
CA VAL A 56 -6.22 12.07 2.85
C VAL A 56 -5.21 11.15 2.17
N THR A 57 -4.07 11.73 1.78
CA THR A 57 -2.90 10.98 1.32
C THR A 57 -2.03 10.74 2.54
N ASN A 58 -1.85 9.48 2.94
CA ASN A 58 -0.97 9.11 4.04
C ASN A 58 0.22 8.33 3.48
N ASP A 59 1.42 8.85 3.72
CA ASP A 59 2.66 8.14 3.43
C ASP A 59 2.97 7.19 4.59
N ILE A 60 2.90 5.89 4.31
CA ILE A 60 3.22 4.86 5.30
C ILE A 60 4.70 4.52 5.17
N GLN A 61 5.49 4.92 6.16
CA GLN A 61 6.92 4.59 6.22
C GLN A 61 7.16 3.19 6.79
N LEU A 62 8.24 2.56 6.31
CA LEU A 62 8.75 1.31 6.86
C LEU A 62 9.33 1.59 8.25
N VAL A 63 8.62 1.17 9.31
CA VAL A 63 9.15 1.22 10.68
C VAL A 63 9.97 -0.05 10.91
N ARG A 64 11.24 0.16 11.31
CA ARG A 64 12.23 -0.90 11.55
C ARG A 64 12.08 -1.50 12.94
#